data_AF-A0A085W074-F1
#
_entry.id   AF-A0A085W074-F1
#
_cell.length_a   1.000
_cell.length_b   1.000
_cell.length_c   1.000
_cell.angle_alpha   90.00
_cell.angle_beta   90.00
_cell.angle_gamma   90.00
#
_symmetry.space_group_name_H-M   'P 1'
#
loop_
_entity.id
_entity.type
_entity.pdbx_description
1 polymer ?
#
loop_
_entity_poly.entity_id
_entity_poly.type
_entity_poly.pdbx_seq_one_letter_code
_entity_poly.pdbx_strand_id
1 'polypeptide(L)'
;MVRTRGGTVALPGPPAATQRFWGSAQKLPQDSRPVFIIPWRHKPPLLPSQQQMLDEAAKERRKPHEKHHLFPQMFREWFTRRDIDIDEYVMPLEVEKHRSIHRGANGGPWNAAWAQFINQHILKPPSKEEIYRHAGQLIYEFQLFGPVMPYSKQPPLLPPGY
;
A
#
# COMPACT_ATOMS: atom_id res chain seq x y z
N MET A 1 -52.97 -53.61 2.32
CA MET A 1 -51.53 -53.79 2.01
C MET A 1 -51.33 -53.37 0.56
N VAL A 2 -50.50 -52.42 0.12
CA VAL A 2 -49.21 -51.86 0.53
C VAL A 2 -49.15 -50.46 -0.12
N ARG A 3 -49.04 -49.37 0.67
CA ARG A 3 -47.83 -48.58 0.98
C ARG A 3 -47.37 -47.66 -0.17
N THR A 4 -47.72 -46.39 -0.04
CA THR A 4 -47.08 -45.25 -0.68
C THR A 4 -45.60 -45.19 -0.26
N ARG A 5 -44.68 -45.06 -1.23
CA ARG A 5 -43.28 -44.72 -0.95
C ARG A 5 -43.07 -43.24 -1.26
N GLY A 6 -42.93 -42.44 -0.20
CA GLY A 6 -42.45 -41.06 -0.29
C GLY A 6 -40.97 -41.04 -0.71
N GLY A 7 -40.64 -40.14 -1.62
CA GLY A 7 -39.26 -39.85 -1.98
C GLY A 7 -38.58 -39.02 -0.90
N THR A 8 -37.48 -39.51 -0.34
CA THR A 8 -36.61 -38.75 0.56
C THR A 8 -35.64 -37.91 -0.27
N VAL A 9 -35.73 -36.59 -0.15
CA VAL A 9 -34.68 -35.67 -0.59
C VAL A 9 -33.47 -35.84 0.33
N ALA A 10 -32.34 -36.25 -0.24
CA ALA A 10 -31.07 -36.32 0.48
C ALA A 10 -30.43 -34.92 0.46
N LEU A 11 -30.31 -34.29 1.64
CA LEU A 11 -29.49 -33.10 1.82
C LEU A 11 -28.00 -33.52 1.86
N PRO A 12 -27.08 -32.75 1.27
CA PRO A 12 -25.65 -33.03 1.37
C PRO A 12 -25.20 -32.94 2.84
N GLY A 13 -24.49 -33.97 3.30
CA GLY A 13 -23.93 -34.01 4.65
C GLY A 13 -22.89 -32.91 4.87
N PRO A 14 -22.63 -32.55 6.14
CA PRO A 14 -21.62 -31.54 6.46
C PRO A 14 -20.25 -31.95 5.92
N PRO A 15 -19.40 -31.00 5.47
CA PRO A 15 -18.06 -31.32 5.02
C PRO A 15 -17.28 -32.00 6.14
N ALA A 16 -16.43 -32.96 5.76
CA ALA A 16 -15.55 -33.67 6.66
C ALA A 16 -14.87 -32.67 7.62
N ALA A 17 -15.11 -32.90 8.91
CA ALA A 17 -14.64 -32.03 9.98
C ALA A 17 -13.14 -31.72 9.81
N THR A 18 -12.78 -30.46 10.01
CA THR A 18 -11.39 -30.01 10.16
C THR A 18 -10.68 -30.90 11.17
N GLN A 19 -9.92 -31.86 10.68
CA GLN A 19 -9.22 -32.82 11.52
C GLN A 19 -8.10 -32.06 12.21
N ARG A 20 -8.32 -31.66 13.46
CA ARG A 20 -7.28 -31.07 14.30
C ARG A 20 -6.25 -32.17 14.57
N PHE A 21 -5.05 -32.06 13.98
CA PHE A 21 -3.91 -32.93 14.23
C PHE A 21 -3.32 -32.73 15.64
N TRP A 22 -4.14 -32.83 16.67
CA TRP A 22 -3.62 -33.19 17.98
C TRP A 22 -3.26 -34.67 17.86
N GLY A 23 -1.97 -34.95 17.65
CA GLY A 23 -1.46 -36.32 17.72
C GLY A 23 -1.96 -37.00 18.99
N SER A 24 -2.15 -38.32 18.94
CA SER A 24 -2.49 -39.11 20.12
C SER A 24 -1.54 -38.74 21.26
N ALA A 25 -2.08 -38.49 22.46
CA ALA A 25 -1.28 -38.17 23.63
C ALA A 25 -0.24 -39.28 23.81
N GLN A 26 1.04 -38.96 23.54
CA GLN A 26 2.14 -39.86 23.79
C GLN A 26 2.06 -40.26 25.26
N LYS A 27 2.06 -41.57 25.53
CA LYS A 27 1.97 -42.11 26.89
C LYS A 27 3.16 -41.54 27.67
N LEU A 28 2.88 -40.65 28.63
CA LEU A 28 3.92 -40.07 29.46
C LEU A 28 4.60 -41.20 30.25
N PRO A 29 5.94 -41.25 30.32
CA PRO A 29 6.62 -42.16 31.22
C PRO A 29 6.08 -41.96 32.64
N GLN A 30 5.71 -43.05 33.32
CA GLN A 30 4.92 -43.04 34.56
C GLN A 30 5.49 -42.17 35.69
N ASP A 31 6.77 -41.82 35.63
CA ASP A 31 7.48 -41.06 36.66
C ASP A 31 8.07 -39.71 36.17
N SER A 32 7.71 -39.25 34.97
CA SER A 32 8.26 -38.00 34.40
C SER A 32 7.26 -36.84 34.50
N ARG A 33 7.64 -35.78 35.22
CA ARG A 33 6.90 -34.51 35.22
C ARG A 33 6.85 -33.96 33.78
N PRO A 34 5.70 -33.41 33.32
CA PRO A 34 5.62 -32.85 31.98
C PRO A 34 6.63 -31.71 31.82
N VAL A 35 7.48 -31.79 30.80
CA VAL A 35 8.43 -30.73 30.43
C VAL A 35 7.94 -30.07 29.15
N PHE A 36 7.62 -28.77 29.23
CA PHE A 36 7.25 -27.97 28.06
C PHE A 36 8.52 -27.39 27.43
N ILE A 37 8.87 -27.85 26.22
CA ILE A 37 10.02 -27.34 25.46
C ILE A 37 9.48 -26.42 24.37
N ILE A 38 9.79 -25.12 24.47
CA ILE A 38 9.64 -24.19 23.35
C ILE A 38 10.99 -24.11 22.63
N PRO A 39 11.10 -24.61 21.40
CA PRO A 39 12.36 -24.50 20.67
C PRO A 39 12.52 -23.11 20.07
N TRP A 40 13.03 -22.17 20.86
CA TRP A 40 13.25 -20.76 20.48
C TRP A 40 14.07 -20.54 19.20
N ARG A 41 14.81 -21.55 18.72
CA ARG A 41 15.67 -21.46 17.52
C ARG A 41 15.08 -22.15 16.28
N HIS A 42 13.93 -22.83 16.39
CA HIS A 42 13.28 -23.40 15.21
C HIS A 42 12.40 -22.34 14.54
N LYS A 43 12.83 -21.88 13.37
CA LYS A 43 11.96 -21.15 12.45
C LYS A 43 11.25 -22.18 11.58
N PRO A 44 9.96 -22.50 11.82
CA PRO A 44 9.24 -23.41 10.93
C PRO A 44 9.24 -22.81 9.52
N PRO A 45 9.20 -23.65 8.47
CA PRO A 45 9.01 -23.14 7.12
C PRO A 45 7.72 -22.32 7.05
N LEU A 46 7.72 -21.27 6.22
CA LEU A 46 6.54 -20.44 6.02
C LEU A 46 5.37 -21.30 5.55
N LEU A 47 4.18 -21.03 6.10
CA LEU A 47 2.95 -21.62 5.60
C LEU A 47 2.71 -21.16 4.15
N PRO A 48 2.02 -21.95 3.30
CA PRO A 48 1.72 -21.54 1.93
C PRO A 48 1.04 -20.17 1.84
N SER A 49 0.15 -19.82 2.78
CA SER A 49 -0.50 -18.51 2.84
C SER A 49 0.47 -17.37 3.18
N GLN A 50 1.48 -17.62 4.02
CA GLN A 50 2.51 -16.63 4.33
C GLN A 50 3.43 -16.39 3.14
N GLN A 51 3.79 -17.45 2.41
CA GLN A 51 4.57 -17.33 1.18
C GLN A 51 3.80 -16.53 0.12
N GLN A 52 2.51 -16.85 -0.10
CA GLN A 52 1.65 -16.11 -1.02
C GLN A 52 1.58 -14.62 -0.67
N MET A 53 1.37 -14.28 0.61
CA MET A 53 1.35 -12.89 1.07
C MET A 53 2.67 -12.16 0.79
N LEU A 54 3.82 -12.82 0.99
CA LEU A 54 5.13 -12.23 0.70
C LEU A 54 5.34 -12.04 -0.81
N ASP A 55 4.91 -13.00 -1.62
CA ASP A 55 5.02 -12.93 -3.08
C ASP A 55 4.12 -11.81 -3.64
N GLU A 56 2.91 -11.65 -3.10
CA GLU A 56 2.01 -10.54 -3.41
C GLU A 56 2.62 -9.21 -3.00
N ALA A 57 3.13 -9.09 -1.78
CA ALA A 57 3.82 -7.89 -1.32
C ALA A 57 5.04 -7.57 -2.22
N ALA A 58 5.81 -8.58 -2.64
CA ALA A 58 6.94 -8.41 -3.55
C ALA A 58 6.50 -7.96 -4.95
N LYS A 59 5.38 -8.48 -5.47
CA LYS A 59 4.78 -8.02 -6.73
C LYS A 59 4.32 -6.57 -6.62
N GLU A 60 3.63 -6.22 -5.55
CA GLU A 60 3.18 -4.84 -5.30
C GLU A 60 4.37 -3.87 -5.24
N ARG A 61 5.45 -4.26 -4.54
CA ARG A 61 6.69 -3.48 -4.47
C ARG A 61 7.42 -3.30 -5.81
N ARG A 62 7.23 -4.24 -6.76
CA ARG A 62 7.86 -4.22 -8.09
C ARG A 62 7.07 -3.43 -9.12
N LYS A 63 5.88 -2.94 -8.78
CA LYS A 63 5.07 -2.11 -9.68
C LYS A 63 5.89 -0.91 -10.15
N PRO A 64 5.73 -0.48 -11.41
CA PRO A 64 6.51 0.63 -11.95
C PRO A 64 6.11 1.92 -11.25
N HIS A 65 7.11 2.76 -10.96
CA HIS A 65 6.92 4.08 -10.37
C HIS A 65 7.43 5.17 -11.31
N GLU A 66 6.74 6.29 -11.33
CA GLU A 66 7.12 7.52 -12.03
C GLU A 66 7.35 8.63 -11.01
N LYS A 67 8.32 9.51 -11.27
CA LYS A 67 8.57 10.68 -10.42
C LYS A 67 7.51 11.73 -10.70
N HIS A 68 6.77 12.10 -9.68
CA HIS A 68 5.75 13.14 -9.72
C HIS A 68 6.25 14.41 -9.04
N HIS A 69 6.22 15.55 -9.73
CA HIS A 69 6.58 16.85 -9.16
C HIS A 69 5.48 17.36 -8.23
N LEU A 70 5.85 17.60 -6.96
CA LEU A 70 4.91 18.19 -5.98
C LEU A 70 4.49 19.61 -6.38
N PHE A 71 5.40 20.33 -7.04
CA PHE A 71 5.15 21.62 -7.65
C PHE A 71 5.07 21.46 -9.18
N PRO A 72 3.90 21.61 -9.82
CA PRO A 72 3.73 21.29 -11.23
C PRO A 72 4.65 22.06 -12.16
N GLN A 73 5.22 21.36 -13.14
CA GLN A 73 6.08 21.97 -14.17
C GLN A 73 5.36 23.08 -14.96
N MET A 74 4.04 22.96 -15.14
CA MET A 74 3.21 23.98 -15.79
C MET A 74 3.32 25.36 -15.13
N PHE A 75 3.57 25.40 -13.81
CA PHE A 75 3.71 26.64 -13.05
C PHE A 75 5.15 26.90 -12.61
N ARG A 76 6.16 26.29 -13.26
CA ARG A 76 7.58 26.42 -12.91
C ARG A 76 7.99 27.87 -12.68
N GLU A 77 7.65 28.77 -13.60
CA GLU A 77 7.99 30.20 -13.48
C GLU A 77 7.37 30.88 -12.27
N TRP A 78 6.19 30.45 -11.82
CA TRP A 78 5.54 30.98 -10.63
C TRP A 78 6.29 30.58 -9.36
N PHE A 79 6.78 29.34 -9.30
CA PHE A 79 7.58 28.80 -8.20
C PHE A 79 9.01 29.37 -8.19
N THR A 80 9.68 29.44 -9.34
CA THR A 80 11.05 29.98 -9.44
C THR A 80 11.12 31.44 -8.99
N ARG A 81 10.11 32.27 -9.31
CA ARG A 81 9.99 33.65 -8.81
C ARG A 81 9.86 33.76 -7.28
N ARG A 82 9.58 32.64 -6.61
CA ARG A 82 9.43 32.51 -5.16
C ARG A 82 10.55 31.68 -4.54
N ASP A 83 11.65 31.50 -5.27
CA ASP A 83 12.82 30.76 -4.80
C ASP A 83 12.50 29.29 -4.45
N ILE A 84 11.59 28.68 -5.19
CA ILE A 84 11.27 27.25 -5.07
C ILE A 84 11.78 26.55 -6.33
N ASP A 85 12.83 25.76 -6.18
CA ASP A 85 13.27 24.81 -7.21
C ASP A 85 12.37 23.58 -7.16
N ILE A 86 11.52 23.42 -8.17
CA ILE A 86 10.55 22.32 -8.21
C ILE A 86 11.21 20.96 -8.39
N ASP A 87 12.42 20.91 -8.95
CA ASP A 87 13.13 19.65 -9.19
C ASP A 87 13.71 19.07 -7.90
N GLU A 88 13.77 19.83 -6.81
CA GLU A 88 14.14 19.32 -5.48
C GLU A 88 12.99 18.56 -4.78
N TYR A 89 11.77 18.64 -5.31
CA TYR A 89 10.57 18.14 -4.65
C TYR A 89 9.73 17.24 -5.56
N VAL A 90 10.20 16.00 -5.74
CA VAL A 90 9.44 14.93 -6.41
C VAL A 90 9.15 13.78 -5.48
N MET A 91 8.07 13.06 -5.76
CA MET A 91 7.65 11.85 -5.07
C MET A 91 7.49 10.72 -6.10
N PRO A 92 8.13 9.55 -5.91
CA PRO A 92 7.89 8.40 -6.76
C PRO A 92 6.50 7.84 -6.45
N LEU A 93 5.64 7.77 -7.46
CA LEU A 93 4.29 7.24 -7.36
C LEU A 93 4.13 6.06 -8.30
N GLU A 94 3.30 5.08 -7.93
CA GLU A 94 2.85 4.05 -8.87
C GLU A 94 2.29 4.71 -10.13
N VAL A 95 2.64 4.18 -11.31
CA VAL A 95 2.23 4.76 -12.60
C VAL A 95 0.72 4.97 -12.70
N GLU A 96 -0.08 4.04 -12.20
CA GLU A 96 -1.54 4.17 -12.19
C GLU A 96 -1.99 5.39 -11.37
N LYS A 97 -1.41 5.56 -10.17
CA LYS A 97 -1.71 6.70 -9.31
C LYS A 97 -1.29 8.01 -9.97
N HIS A 98 -0.07 8.08 -10.49
CA HIS A 98 0.45 9.24 -11.21
C HIS A 98 -0.46 9.65 -12.38
N ARG A 99 -0.90 8.67 -13.19
CA ARG A 99 -1.80 8.93 -14.33
C ARG A 99 -3.20 9.35 -13.90
N SER A 100 -3.71 8.83 -12.78
CA SER A 100 -5.05 9.19 -12.29
C SER A 100 -5.16 10.68 -11.93
N ILE A 101 -4.14 11.24 -11.27
CA ILE A 101 -4.14 12.65 -10.83
C ILE A 101 -3.80 13.63 -11.96
N HIS A 102 -3.23 13.13 -13.06
CA HIS A 102 -2.96 13.88 -14.28
C HIS A 102 -3.92 13.58 -15.44
N ARG A 103 -4.99 12.81 -15.18
CA ARG A 103 -5.97 12.47 -16.21
C ARG A 103 -6.73 13.72 -16.68
N GLY A 104 -6.87 13.88 -17.99
CA GLY A 104 -7.65 14.97 -18.61
C GLY A 104 -6.78 16.10 -19.13
N ALA A 105 -7.40 17.25 -19.38
CA ALA A 105 -6.71 18.42 -19.92
C ALA A 105 -5.81 19.09 -18.87
N ASN A 106 -4.81 19.84 -19.34
CA ASN A 106 -3.97 20.72 -18.53
C ASN A 106 -3.26 20.05 -17.34
N GLY A 107 -2.95 18.75 -17.43
CA GLY A 107 -2.34 18.00 -16.33
C GLY A 107 -3.32 17.64 -15.21
N GLY A 108 -4.62 17.64 -15.51
CA GLY A 108 -5.65 17.01 -14.71
C GLY A 108 -5.92 17.67 -13.35
N PRO A 109 -6.59 16.93 -12.44
CA PRO A 109 -6.95 17.40 -11.12
C PRO A 109 -5.81 18.01 -10.30
N TRP A 110 -4.60 17.45 -10.40
CA TRP A 110 -3.43 17.97 -9.67
C TRP A 110 -3.09 19.40 -10.06
N ASN A 111 -2.97 19.66 -11.36
CA ASN A 111 -2.68 21.00 -11.86
C ASN A 111 -3.86 21.96 -11.64
N ALA A 112 -5.10 21.46 -11.69
CA ALA A 112 -6.29 22.27 -11.42
C ALA A 112 -6.31 22.79 -9.98
N ALA A 113 -5.96 21.96 -8.99
CA ALA A 113 -5.86 22.37 -7.60
C ALA A 113 -4.79 23.46 -7.39
N TRP A 114 -3.61 23.27 -8.00
CA TRP A 114 -2.56 24.30 -8.00
C TRP A 114 -2.99 25.60 -8.69
N ALA A 115 -3.67 25.50 -9.83
CA ALA A 115 -4.20 26.67 -10.54
C ALA A 115 -5.17 27.45 -9.66
N GLN A 116 -6.07 26.76 -8.96
CA GLN A 116 -7.01 27.38 -8.03
C GLN A 116 -6.29 28.14 -6.92
N PHE A 117 -5.30 27.52 -6.27
CA PHE A 117 -4.50 28.18 -5.24
C PHE A 117 -3.76 29.41 -5.78
N ILE A 118 -3.07 29.26 -6.91
CA ILE A 118 -2.34 30.37 -7.55
C ILE A 118 -3.29 31.53 -7.87
N ASN A 119 -4.46 31.24 -8.42
CA ASN A 119 -5.45 32.25 -8.80
C ASN A 119 -6.03 33.00 -7.59
N GLN A 120 -6.25 32.31 -6.47
CA GLN A 120 -6.72 32.93 -5.22
C GLN A 120 -5.69 33.89 -4.62
N HIS A 121 -4.40 33.71 -4.94
CA HIS A 121 -3.28 34.49 -4.41
C HIS A 121 -2.66 35.47 -5.42
N ILE A 122 -3.38 35.85 -6.48
CA ILE A 122 -2.90 36.84 -7.47
C ILE A 122 -2.68 38.20 -6.82
N LEU A 123 -3.66 38.68 -6.03
CA LEU A 123 -3.61 40.03 -5.42
C LEU A 123 -2.71 40.08 -4.18
N LYS A 124 -2.65 38.97 -3.45
CA LYS A 124 -1.82 38.82 -2.24
C LYS A 124 -1.00 37.54 -2.36
N PRO A 125 0.27 37.64 -2.79
CA PRO A 125 1.15 36.48 -2.90
C PRO A 125 1.26 35.75 -1.54
N PRO A 126 1.22 34.41 -1.53
CA PRO A 126 1.37 33.65 -0.31
C PRO A 126 2.84 33.59 0.09
N SER A 127 3.10 33.42 1.38
CA SER A 127 4.42 33.10 1.91
C SER A 127 4.89 31.72 1.41
N LYS A 128 6.22 31.48 1.44
CA LYS A 128 6.80 30.19 1.06
C LYS A 128 6.24 29.05 1.92
N GLU A 129 6.02 29.31 3.21
CA GLU A 129 5.44 28.35 4.15
C GLU A 129 4.00 27.96 3.75
N GLU A 130 3.16 28.91 3.36
CA GLU A 130 1.80 28.62 2.89
C GLU A 130 1.80 27.77 1.62
N ILE A 131 2.78 27.97 0.72
CA ILE A 131 2.94 27.17 -0.50
C ILE A 131 3.30 25.72 -0.15
N TYR A 132 4.27 25.51 0.75
CA TYR A 132 4.62 24.16 1.21
C TYR A 132 3.47 23.50 1.99
N ARG A 133 2.74 24.27 2.80
CA ARG A 133 1.56 23.79 3.51
C ARG A 133 0.47 23.33 2.54
N HIS A 134 0.23 24.08 1.48
CA HIS A 134 -0.70 23.70 0.42
C HIS A 134 -0.24 22.42 -0.29
N ALA A 135 1.05 22.29 -0.63
CA ALA A 135 1.59 21.05 -1.20
C ALA A 135 1.35 19.84 -0.27
N GLY A 136 1.57 19.99 1.03
CA GLY A 136 1.28 18.97 2.04
C GLY A 136 -0.20 18.59 2.12
N GLN A 137 -1.09 19.59 2.03
CA GLN A 137 -2.54 19.38 1.97
C GLN A 137 -2.92 18.56 0.72
N LEU A 138 -2.40 18.90 -0.46
CA LEU A 138 -2.68 18.16 -1.69
C LEU A 138 -2.15 16.72 -1.64
N ILE A 139 -0.97 16.49 -1.04
CA ILE A 139 -0.47 15.13 -0.81
C ILE A 139 -1.49 14.29 -0.03
N TYR A 140 -2.09 14.87 1.01
CA TYR A 140 -3.12 14.20 1.81
C TYR A 140 -4.42 13.99 1.04
N GLU A 141 -4.96 15.03 0.41
CA GLU A 141 -6.23 14.99 -0.34
C GLU A 141 -6.18 14.02 -1.51
N PHE A 142 -5.06 14.01 -2.24
CA PHE A 142 -4.83 13.10 -3.35
C PHE A 142 -4.29 11.75 -2.89
N GLN A 143 -4.09 11.51 -1.59
CA GLN A 143 -3.59 10.24 -1.04
C GLN A 143 -2.29 9.78 -1.73
N LEU A 144 -1.31 10.68 -1.77
CA LEU A 144 0.00 10.41 -2.34
C LEU A 144 0.92 9.83 -1.25
N PHE A 145 1.65 8.77 -1.59
CA PHE A 145 2.53 8.08 -0.66
C PHE A 145 3.91 7.88 -1.29
N GLY A 146 4.95 8.26 -0.57
CA GLY A 146 6.34 8.09 -1.00
C GLY A 146 7.27 9.08 -0.32
N PRO A 147 8.60 8.87 -0.42
CA PRO A 147 9.57 9.85 0.03
C PRO A 147 9.56 11.08 -0.88
N VAL A 148 9.74 12.27 -0.29
CA VAL A 148 10.08 13.48 -1.06
C VAL A 148 11.58 13.50 -1.30
N MET A 149 11.99 13.70 -2.54
CA MET A 149 13.37 13.60 -2.97
C MET A 149 13.66 14.51 -4.17
N PRO A 150 14.93 14.86 -4.44
CA PRO A 150 15.30 15.55 -5.66
C PRO A 150 15.14 14.67 -6.91
N TYR A 151 14.78 15.29 -8.03
CA TYR A 151 14.54 14.63 -9.32
C TYR A 151 15.79 13.95 -9.87
N SER A 152 16.98 14.47 -9.58
CA SER A 152 18.24 13.85 -9.98
C SER A 152 18.55 12.53 -9.25
N LYS A 153 17.92 12.29 -8.09
CA LYS A 153 18.17 11.10 -7.26
C LYS A 153 17.31 9.92 -7.71
N GLN A 154 17.76 8.70 -7.46
CA GLN A 154 16.90 7.52 -7.60
C GLN A 154 16.11 7.29 -6.31
N PRO A 155 14.87 6.77 -6.40
CA PRO A 155 14.11 6.39 -5.21
C PRO A 155 14.96 5.44 -4.35
N PRO A 156 14.90 5.57 -3.02
CA PRO A 156 15.58 4.63 -2.15
C PRO A 156 15.05 3.22 -2.46
N LEU A 157 15.98 2.25 -2.48
CA LEU A 157 15.57 0.85 -2.55
C LEU A 157 14.65 0.57 -1.37
N LEU A 158 13.52 -0.09 -1.65
CA LEU A 158 12.68 -0.58 -0.58
C LEU A 158 13.51 -1.54 0.28
N PRO A 159 13.49 -1.42 1.61
CA PRO A 159 14.29 -2.29 2.46
C PRO A 159 13.97 -3.76 2.15
N PRO A 160 14.98 -4.64 2.11
CA PRO A 160 14.73 -6.07 2.04
C PRO A 160 13.82 -6.43 3.23
N GLY A 161 12.72 -7.15 2.95
CA GLY A 161 11.71 -7.45 3.97
C GLY A 161 12.31 -8.15 5.20
N TYR A 162 11.68 -7.94 6.36
CA TYR A 162 11.95 -8.67 7.60
C TYR A 162 11.39 -10.10 7.58
#